data_AF-A0A937QSB4-F1
#
_entry.id   AF-A0A937QSB4-F1
#
_cell.length_a   1.000
_cell.length_b   1.000
_cell.length_c   1.000
_cell.angle_alpha   90.00
_cell.angle_beta   90.00
_cell.angle_gamma   90.00
#
_symmetry.space_group_name_H-M   'P 1'
#
loop_
_entity.id
_entity.type
_entity.pdbx_description
1 polymer ?
#
loop_
_entity_poly.entity_id
_entity_poly.type
_entity_poly.pdbx_seq_one_letter_code
_entity_poly.pdbx_strand_id
1 'polypeptide(L)'
;MFFRRPQADPEISKTTRDGDDSIPTPGRCPKTGRYLGRENKKVGWAGFLPMRFNIRYLNSMGNKPALSKPNGLPILWLLPVAGLLSLIWFLIRVIPKPSRATYPCQRLAAPLASGFVVWIAALVASAVAYRKARRFFDKSRYAIAGLCVALSVMAMWLSLSFTAEAPATAAFVPSEPANSPMGVAKGIHPGRVVLVRDPGATSWDGSTGRWWDDDNTDQGAVDVMVSKTIQTLTGRASDADSWDALFRHFNDLRGRGEVGYQPPERIAIKINMN
;
A
#
# COMPACT_ATOMS: atom_id res chain seq x y z
N MET A 1 -25.09 -6.06 -23.90
CA MET A 1 -24.98 -7.13 -24.92
C MET A 1 -25.72 -6.67 -26.17
N PHE A 2 -25.03 -6.52 -27.30
CA PHE A 2 -25.65 -6.15 -28.57
C PHE A 2 -25.58 -7.35 -29.51
N PHE A 3 -26.71 -7.77 -30.07
CA PHE A 3 -26.79 -8.85 -31.05
C PHE A 3 -27.04 -8.24 -32.43
N ARG A 4 -26.11 -8.47 -33.37
CA ARG A 4 -26.29 -8.18 -34.80
C ARG A 4 -26.32 -9.53 -35.52
N ARG A 5 -27.30 -9.73 -36.41
CA ARG A 5 -27.32 -10.93 -37.28
C ARG A 5 -26.11 -10.90 -38.22
N PRO A 6 -25.40 -12.00 -38.45
CA PRO A 6 -24.41 -12.07 -39.52
C PRO A 6 -25.14 -12.19 -40.86
N GLN A 7 -24.72 -11.39 -41.86
CA GLN A 7 -24.89 -11.79 -43.25
C GLN A 7 -23.90 -12.91 -43.54
N ALA A 8 -24.36 -13.91 -44.29
CA ALA A 8 -23.56 -15.05 -44.71
C ALA A 8 -22.60 -14.63 -45.82
N ASP A 9 -21.34 -15.05 -45.70
CA ASP A 9 -20.49 -15.36 -46.85
C ASP A 9 -19.66 -16.61 -46.53
N PRO A 10 -19.30 -17.42 -47.55
CA PRO A 10 -18.80 -18.78 -47.37
C PRO A 10 -17.27 -18.83 -47.32
N GLU A 11 -16.78 -20.03 -46.99
CA GLU A 11 -15.38 -20.47 -47.03
C GLU A 11 -14.46 -20.00 -45.88
N ILE A 12 -14.09 -20.96 -45.01
CA ILE A 12 -12.70 -21.24 -44.66
C ILE A 12 -12.63 -22.69 -44.12
N SER A 13 -11.98 -23.52 -44.94
CA SER A 13 -11.08 -24.63 -44.64
C SER A 13 -11.33 -25.51 -43.40
N LYS A 14 -11.68 -26.77 -43.70
CA LYS A 14 -11.59 -27.92 -42.78
C LYS A 14 -10.13 -28.15 -42.35
N THR A 15 -9.89 -28.23 -41.06
CA THR A 15 -8.80 -29.05 -40.51
C THR A 15 -9.35 -29.88 -39.36
N THR A 16 -9.57 -31.16 -39.65
CA THR A 16 -9.81 -32.23 -38.70
C THR A 16 -8.59 -32.40 -37.79
N ARG A 17 -8.82 -32.52 -36.48
CA ARG A 17 -7.86 -33.14 -35.57
C ARG A 17 -8.66 -34.07 -34.66
N ASP A 18 -8.51 -35.36 -34.94
CA ASP A 18 -8.89 -36.46 -34.05
C ASP A 18 -8.14 -36.31 -32.72
N GLY A 19 -8.83 -36.57 -31.61
CA GLY A 19 -8.24 -36.50 -30.27
C GLY A 19 -9.26 -36.76 -29.16
N ASP A 20 -9.64 -38.02 -29.02
CA ASP A 20 -10.04 -38.75 -27.80
C ASP A 20 -10.77 -37.97 -26.68
N ASP A 21 -12.08 -38.17 -26.60
CA ASP A 21 -12.95 -37.75 -25.50
C ASP A 21 -12.65 -38.57 -24.23
N SER A 22 -11.91 -37.99 -23.29
CA SER A 22 -11.99 -38.40 -21.89
C SER A 22 -11.74 -37.21 -20.95
N ILE A 23 -12.82 -36.69 -20.37
CA ILE A 23 -12.77 -35.68 -19.30
C ILE A 23 -12.28 -36.39 -18.02
N PRO A 24 -11.11 -36.05 -17.46
CA PRO A 24 -10.74 -36.57 -16.15
C PRO A 24 -11.57 -35.83 -15.10
N THR A 25 -12.25 -36.58 -14.24
CA THR A 25 -12.84 -36.01 -13.02
C THR A 25 -11.71 -35.46 -12.14
N PRO A 26 -11.73 -34.19 -11.72
CA PRO A 26 -10.69 -33.68 -10.83
C PRO A 26 -10.81 -34.38 -9.47
N GLY A 27 -9.68 -34.95 -9.03
CA GLY A 27 -9.55 -35.61 -7.75
C GLY A 27 -9.83 -34.65 -6.58
N ARG A 28 -10.42 -35.19 -5.51
CA ARG A 28 -10.66 -34.47 -4.25
C ARG A 28 -9.36 -33.86 -3.72
N CYS A 29 -9.33 -32.54 -3.53
CA CYS A 29 -8.25 -31.87 -2.79
C CYS A 29 -8.15 -32.42 -1.36
N PRO A 30 -6.93 -32.66 -0.85
CA PRO A 30 -6.72 -32.98 0.56
C PRO A 30 -7.01 -31.75 1.43
N LYS A 31 -7.87 -31.94 2.44
CA LYS A 31 -8.15 -30.95 3.49
C LYS A 31 -6.96 -30.84 4.46
N THR A 32 -5.88 -30.16 4.09
CA THR A 32 -4.88 -29.71 5.08
C THR A 32 -4.01 -28.58 4.55
N GLY A 33 -4.43 -27.34 4.82
CA GLY A 33 -3.58 -26.17 4.79
C GLY A 33 -3.72 -25.44 6.12
N ARG A 34 -2.87 -25.82 7.09
CA ARG A 34 -2.83 -25.24 8.44
C ARG A 34 -2.29 -23.81 8.30
N TYR A 35 -3.08 -22.81 8.69
CA TYR A 35 -2.63 -21.42 8.79
C TYR A 35 -1.37 -21.32 9.66
N LEU A 36 -0.24 -20.95 9.07
CA LEU A 36 0.92 -20.47 9.82
C LEU A 36 0.66 -19.02 10.20
N GLY A 37 0.07 -18.85 11.38
CA GLY A 37 0.00 -17.58 12.08
C GLY A 37 1.41 -17.03 12.29
N ARG A 38 1.57 -15.75 11.98
CA ARG A 38 2.75 -14.94 12.28
C ARG A 38 2.96 -14.91 13.80
N GLU A 39 3.90 -15.72 14.31
CA GLU A 39 4.32 -15.67 15.71
C GLU A 39 5.01 -14.33 15.99
N ASN A 40 4.35 -13.50 16.80
CA ASN A 40 4.96 -12.37 17.49
C ASN A 40 5.92 -12.91 18.56
N LYS A 41 7.22 -12.97 18.26
CA LYS A 41 8.23 -13.16 19.30
C LYS A 41 8.34 -11.91 20.15
N LYS A 42 7.69 -11.96 21.32
CA LYS A 42 7.98 -11.08 22.46
C LYS A 42 9.41 -11.40 22.94
N VAL A 43 10.30 -10.41 22.85
CA VAL A 43 11.64 -10.50 23.46
C VAL A 43 11.46 -10.26 24.95
N GLY A 44 11.44 -11.37 25.71
CA GLY A 44 11.49 -11.37 27.17
C GLY A 44 12.92 -11.13 27.64
N TRP A 45 13.06 -10.20 28.59
CA TRP A 45 14.28 -9.93 29.33
C TRP A 45 14.70 -11.15 30.14
N ALA A 46 15.93 -11.62 29.94
CA ALA A 46 16.58 -12.57 30.84
C ALA A 46 18.10 -12.37 30.84
N GLY A 47 18.67 -12.20 32.03
CA GLY A 47 19.98 -12.75 32.36
C GLY A 47 21.19 -11.85 32.14
N PHE A 48 21.58 -11.16 33.21
CA PHE A 48 22.95 -10.74 33.49
C PHE A 48 23.91 -11.95 33.46
N LEU A 49 24.97 -11.90 32.65
CA LEU A 49 26.21 -12.66 32.85
C LEU A 49 27.38 -11.88 32.21
N PRO A 50 28.49 -11.61 32.94
CA PRO A 50 29.58 -10.80 32.43
C PRO A 50 30.48 -11.61 31.49
N MET A 51 30.55 -11.19 30.23
CA MET A 51 31.48 -11.72 29.25
C MET A 51 32.89 -11.16 29.51
N ARG A 52 33.84 -12.07 29.81
CA ARG A 52 35.26 -11.77 30.00
C ARG A 52 35.87 -11.21 28.70
N PHE A 53 36.38 -9.98 28.74
CA PHE A 53 37.17 -9.38 27.66
C PHE A 53 38.56 -10.01 27.61
N ASN A 54 38.87 -10.71 26.52
CA ASN A 54 40.18 -11.28 26.24
C ASN A 54 41.01 -10.27 25.42
N ILE A 55 42.05 -9.69 26.04
CA ILE A 55 42.82 -8.52 25.57
C ILE A 55 43.76 -8.84 24.38
N ARG A 56 43.76 -10.08 23.86
CA ARG A 56 44.72 -10.52 22.83
C ARG A 56 44.43 -10.06 21.39
N TYR A 57 43.30 -9.38 21.14
CA TYR A 57 42.87 -8.94 19.80
C TYR A 57 43.25 -7.49 19.43
N LEU A 58 44.04 -6.78 20.24
CA LEU A 58 44.36 -5.36 20.00
C LEU A 58 45.66 -5.10 19.21
N ASN A 59 46.52 -6.11 18.98
CA ASN A 59 47.80 -5.91 18.30
C ASN A 59 47.83 -6.29 16.81
N SER A 60 46.67 -6.58 16.18
CA SER A 60 46.57 -6.89 14.74
C SER A 60 45.70 -5.88 13.98
N MET A 61 45.95 -4.58 14.16
CA MET A 61 45.35 -3.53 13.33
C MET A 61 46.38 -2.48 12.87
N GLY A 62 47.64 -2.88 12.73
CA GLY A 62 48.73 -2.06 12.19
C GLY A 62 48.81 -2.11 10.66
N ASN A 63 47.74 -1.72 9.96
CA ASN A 63 47.77 -1.11 8.63
C ASN A 63 46.33 -0.90 8.13
N LYS A 64 45.83 0.34 8.24
CA LYS A 64 44.63 0.76 7.51
C LYS A 64 45.07 1.74 6.43
N PRO A 65 44.77 1.52 5.15
CA PRO A 65 45.02 2.52 4.12
C PRO A 65 44.19 3.77 4.42
N ALA A 66 44.78 4.93 4.14
CA ALA A 66 44.15 6.24 4.34
C ALA A 66 42.75 6.26 3.70
N LEU A 67 41.73 6.33 4.55
CA LEU A 67 40.34 6.45 4.15
C LEU A 67 40.19 7.77 3.39
N SER A 68 39.82 7.71 2.11
CA SER A 68 39.58 8.88 1.29
C SER A 68 38.50 9.76 1.94
N LYS A 69 38.83 11.03 2.15
CA LYS A 69 37.88 12.04 2.64
C LYS A 69 36.79 12.20 1.57
N PRO A 70 35.51 11.87 1.83
CA PRO A 70 34.47 12.14 0.85
C PRO A 70 34.33 13.67 0.73
N ASN A 71 34.62 14.20 -0.46
CA ASN A 71 34.44 15.62 -0.81
C ASN A 71 32.95 15.95 -1.05
N GLY A 72 32.07 15.48 -0.18
CA GLY A 72 30.65 15.86 -0.14
C GLY A 72 30.41 16.85 1.00
N LEU A 73 29.46 17.77 0.83
CA LEU A 73 28.93 18.57 1.94
C LEU A 73 28.69 17.63 3.12
N PRO A 74 29.26 17.88 4.32
CA PRO A 74 29.11 16.94 5.41
C PRO A 74 27.61 16.75 5.67
N ILE A 75 27.18 15.51 5.86
CA ILE A 75 25.79 15.10 6.12
C ILE A 75 25.09 16.01 7.16
N LEU A 76 25.89 16.60 8.05
CA LEU A 76 25.51 17.62 9.03
C LEU A 76 24.77 18.84 8.43
N TRP A 77 25.07 19.26 7.20
CA TRP A 77 24.40 20.39 6.54
C TRP A 77 23.14 20.01 5.76
N LEU A 78 22.91 18.73 5.50
CA LEU A 78 21.72 18.29 4.75
C LEU A 78 20.42 18.60 5.51
N LEU A 79 20.42 18.37 6.82
CA LEU A 79 19.25 18.61 7.67
C LEU A 79 18.82 20.09 7.73
N PRO A 80 19.71 21.06 8.03
CA PRO A 80 19.32 22.47 8.03
C PRO A 80 18.97 23.00 6.62
N VAL A 81 19.64 22.52 5.56
CA VAL A 81 19.29 22.90 4.18
C VAL A 81 17.91 22.37 3.79
N ALA A 82 17.61 21.10 4.08
CA ALA A 82 16.30 20.51 3.83
C ALA A 82 15.19 21.21 4.62
N GLY A 83 15.45 21.53 5.90
CA GLY A 83 14.52 22.27 6.75
C GLY A 83 14.23 23.68 6.24
N LEU A 84 15.27 24.42 5.80
CA LEU A 84 15.13 25.75 5.22
C LEU A 84 14.35 25.73 3.90
N LEU A 85 14.69 24.80 2.99
CA LEU A 85 13.98 24.66 1.72
C LEU A 85 12.51 24.28 1.94
N SER A 86 12.24 23.41 2.92
CA SER A 86 10.88 23.06 3.34
C SER A 86 10.11 24.28 3.85
N LEU A 87 10.73 25.09 4.71
CA LEU A 87 10.13 26.32 5.24
C LEU A 87 9.82 27.33 4.13
N ILE A 88 10.77 27.59 3.23
CA ILE A 88 10.59 28.53 2.10
C ILE A 88 9.45 28.06 1.20
N TRP A 89 9.44 26.79 0.81
CA TRP A 89 8.40 26.24 -0.06
C TRP A 89 7.01 26.26 0.59
N PHE A 90 6.93 25.94 1.89
CA PHE A 90 5.70 26.02 2.66
C PHE A 90 5.16 27.45 2.73
N LEU A 91 6.00 28.44 3.05
CA LEU A 91 5.58 29.85 3.16
C LEU A 91 5.10 30.42 1.81
N ILE A 92 5.83 30.16 0.71
CA ILE A 92 5.45 30.60 -0.63
C ILE A 92 4.06 30.07 -1.03
N ARG A 93 3.73 28.85 -0.62
CA ARG A 93 2.47 28.19 -1.02
C ARG A 93 1.31 28.52 -0.10
N VAL A 94 1.56 28.63 1.21
CA VAL A 94 0.51 28.72 2.24
C VAL A 94 0.15 30.18 2.55
N ILE A 95 1.09 31.14 2.53
CA ILE A 95 0.78 32.56 2.80
C ILE A 95 -0.27 33.11 1.82
N PRO A 96 -0.18 32.88 0.49
CA PRO A 96 -1.17 33.41 -0.44
C PRO A 96 -2.56 32.77 -0.30
N LYS A 97 -2.62 31.50 0.16
CA LYS A 97 -3.86 30.75 0.37
C LYS A 97 -3.69 29.70 1.49
N PRO A 98 -4.14 29.97 2.73
CA PRO A 98 -3.86 29.11 3.88
C PRO A 98 -4.49 27.71 3.78
N SER A 99 -5.57 27.56 3.00
CA SER A 99 -6.19 26.27 2.72
C SER A 99 -5.26 25.25 2.05
N ARG A 100 -4.15 25.68 1.45
CA ARG A 100 -3.16 24.79 0.82
C ARG A 100 -2.34 23.96 1.81
N ALA A 101 -2.33 24.32 3.10
CA ALA A 101 -1.62 23.55 4.13
C ALA A 101 -2.12 22.10 4.26
N THR A 102 -3.35 21.82 3.85
CA THR A 102 -3.95 20.48 3.93
C THR A 102 -3.51 19.56 2.78
N TYR A 103 -2.85 20.07 1.74
CA TYR A 103 -2.39 19.25 0.62
C TYR A 103 -1.35 18.22 1.09
N PRO A 104 -1.33 16.99 0.52
CA PRO A 104 -0.45 15.92 0.98
C PRO A 104 1.03 16.32 1.01
N CYS A 105 1.46 17.08 0.00
CA CYS A 105 2.85 17.52 -0.12
C CYS A 105 3.20 18.63 0.91
N GLN A 106 2.25 19.45 1.31
CA GLN A 106 2.43 20.47 2.36
C GLN A 106 2.41 19.85 3.75
N ARG A 107 1.61 18.79 3.96
CA ARG A 107 1.62 17.99 5.19
C ARG A 107 2.96 17.30 5.45
N LEU A 108 3.68 16.90 4.40
CA LEU A 108 5.03 16.36 4.52
C LEU A 108 6.09 17.44 4.82
N ALA A 109 5.92 18.65 4.28
CA ALA A 109 6.85 19.76 4.50
C ALA A 109 6.72 20.41 5.89
N ALA A 110 5.52 20.43 6.46
CA ALA A 110 5.24 21.14 7.71
C ALA A 110 6.12 20.68 8.90
N PRO A 111 6.35 19.38 9.15
CA PRO A 111 7.23 18.93 10.24
C PRO A 111 8.70 19.35 10.03
N LEU A 112 9.20 19.24 8.79
CA LEU A 112 10.58 19.63 8.45
C LEU A 112 10.82 21.14 8.62
N ALA A 113 9.85 21.95 8.19
CA ALA A 113 9.88 23.40 8.36
C ALA A 113 9.81 23.79 9.85
N SER A 114 8.93 23.15 10.62
CA SER A 114 8.77 23.40 12.05
C SER A 114 10.03 23.03 12.83
N GLY A 115 10.64 21.89 12.52
CA GLY A 115 11.91 21.46 13.10
C GLY A 115 13.04 22.46 12.85
N PHE A 116 13.11 23.06 11.66
CA PHE A 116 14.10 24.10 11.36
C PHE A 116 13.90 25.35 12.21
N VAL A 117 12.65 25.82 12.38
CA VAL A 117 12.34 26.98 13.22
C VAL A 117 12.71 26.72 14.68
N VAL A 118 12.36 25.54 15.20
CA VAL A 118 12.72 25.12 16.56
C VAL A 118 14.24 25.10 16.74
N TRP A 119 14.98 24.59 15.76
CA TRP A 119 16.44 24.55 15.78
C TRP A 119 17.05 25.97 15.84
N ILE A 120 16.59 26.91 15.00
CA ILE A 120 17.05 28.31 15.04
C ILE A 120 16.73 28.95 16.39
N ALA A 121 15.52 28.75 16.91
CA ALA A 121 15.13 29.28 18.21
C ALA A 121 16.04 28.74 19.33
N ALA A 122 16.37 27.45 19.30
CA ALA A 122 17.27 26.81 20.24
C ALA A 122 18.70 27.37 20.17
N LEU A 123 19.23 27.64 18.97
CA LEU A 123 20.55 28.27 18.81
C LEU A 123 20.58 29.69 19.38
N VAL A 124 19.55 30.49 19.09
CA VAL A 124 19.45 31.87 19.61
C VAL A 124 19.34 31.87 21.12
N ALA A 125 18.45 31.04 21.68
CA ALA A 125 18.30 30.87 23.12
C ALA A 125 19.61 30.44 23.79
N SER A 126 20.34 29.48 23.18
CA SER A 126 21.64 29.03 23.67
C SER A 126 22.70 30.14 23.64
N ALA A 127 22.76 30.93 22.58
CA ALA A 127 23.70 32.05 22.47
C ALA A 127 23.41 33.18 23.48
N VAL A 128 22.14 33.46 23.76
CA VAL A 128 21.73 34.43 24.78
C VAL A 128 22.06 33.89 26.18
N ALA A 129 21.72 32.63 26.45
CA ALA A 129 22.03 31.96 27.72
C ALA A 129 23.54 31.94 27.98
N TYR A 130 24.35 31.60 26.98
CA TYR A 130 25.81 31.60 27.08
C TYR A 130 26.38 32.99 27.39
N ARG A 131 25.92 34.02 26.68
CA ARG A 131 26.34 35.41 26.96
C ARG A 131 25.96 35.86 28.37
N LYS A 132 24.79 35.46 28.86
CA LYS A 132 24.31 35.80 30.20
C LYS A 132 25.06 35.01 31.28
N ALA A 133 25.33 33.73 31.05
CA ALA A 133 26.12 32.89 31.93
C ALA A 133 27.53 33.45 32.10
N ARG A 134 28.23 33.82 31.00
CA ARG A 134 29.56 34.41 31.06
C ARG A 134 29.61 35.66 31.94
N ARG A 135 28.63 36.57 31.79
CA ARG A 135 28.50 37.76 32.66
C ARG A 135 28.23 37.45 34.13
N PHE A 136 27.57 36.34 34.45
CA PHE A 136 27.29 35.94 35.84
C PHE A 136 28.45 35.18 36.48
N PHE A 137 29.23 34.43 35.70
CA PHE A 137 30.48 33.82 36.13
C PHE A 137 31.50 34.89 36.53
N ASP A 138 31.59 35.99 35.76
CA ASP A 138 32.43 37.14 36.10
C ASP A 138 32.02 37.85 37.39
N LYS A 139 30.77 37.64 37.87
CA LYS A 139 30.22 38.23 39.11
C LYS A 139 30.05 37.23 40.26
N SER A 140 30.63 36.02 40.16
CA SER A 140 30.61 34.97 41.19
C SER A 140 29.21 34.54 41.66
N ARG A 141 28.17 34.71 40.83
CA ARG A 141 26.78 34.37 41.20
C ARG A 141 26.41 32.94 40.82
N TYR A 142 27.11 31.97 41.40
CA TYR A 142 26.96 30.53 41.06
C TYR A 142 25.53 30.00 41.24
N ALA A 143 24.75 30.52 42.19
CA ALA A 143 23.35 30.13 42.40
C ALA A 143 22.45 30.47 41.19
N ILE A 144 22.68 31.62 40.55
CA ILE A 144 21.91 32.04 39.37
C ILE A 144 22.34 31.23 38.14
N ALA A 145 23.62 30.90 38.02
CA ALA A 145 24.12 30.03 36.95
C ALA A 145 23.51 28.62 37.05
N GLY A 146 23.44 28.05 38.26
CA GLY A 146 22.80 26.75 38.50
C GLY A 146 21.31 26.74 38.12
N LEU A 147 20.57 27.80 38.47
CA LEU A 147 19.16 27.95 38.09
C LEU A 147 18.97 28.00 36.56
N CYS A 148 19.83 28.73 35.84
CA CYS A 148 19.77 28.79 34.37
C CYS A 148 20.03 27.43 33.73
N VAL A 149 20.99 26.65 34.24
CA VAL A 149 21.27 25.30 33.74
C VAL A 149 20.08 24.37 33.99
N ALA A 150 19.50 24.39 35.19
CA ALA A 150 18.32 23.57 35.52
C ALA A 150 17.12 23.89 34.61
N LEU A 151 16.87 25.17 34.33
CA LEU A 151 15.81 25.60 33.42
C LEU A 151 16.07 25.14 31.97
N SER A 152 17.33 25.17 31.50
CA SER A 152 17.67 24.68 30.17
C SER A 152 17.51 23.16 30.01
N VAL A 153 17.88 22.39 31.04
CA VAL A 153 17.67 20.94 31.06
C VAL A 153 16.18 20.61 31.10
N MET A 154 15.39 21.32 31.92
CA MET A 154 13.94 21.16 31.97
C MET A 154 13.29 21.46 30.62
N ALA A 155 13.69 22.55 29.94
CA ALA A 155 13.17 22.90 28.61
C ALA A 155 13.53 21.86 27.54
N MET A 156 14.75 21.30 27.60
CA MET A 156 15.16 20.20 26.72
C MET A 156 14.34 18.92 26.97
N TRP A 157 14.12 18.57 28.23
CA TRP A 157 13.30 17.42 28.63
C TRP A 157 11.84 17.56 28.20
N LEU A 158 11.28 18.76 28.38
CA LEU A 158 9.93 19.08 27.97
C LEU A 158 9.77 19.01 26.44
N SER A 159 10.76 19.50 25.69
CA SER A 159 10.75 19.46 24.22
C SER A 159 10.74 18.02 23.69
N LEU A 160 11.56 17.13 24.26
CA LEU A 160 11.58 15.70 23.90
C LEU A 160 10.25 15.01 24.21
N SER A 161 9.58 15.43 25.29
CA SER A 161 8.28 14.88 25.71
C SER A 161 7.16 15.28 24.75
N PHE A 162 7.21 16.48 24.16
CA PHE A 162 6.22 16.93 23.16
C PHE A 162 6.49 16.41 21.74
N THR A 163 7.73 16.09 21.39
CA THR A 163 8.08 15.58 20.04
C THR A 163 8.00 14.07 19.90
N ALA A 164 7.73 13.34 20.97
CA ALA A 164 7.54 11.89 20.95
C ALA A 164 6.13 11.54 20.45
N GLU A 165 5.83 11.82 19.18
CA GLU A 165 4.68 11.19 18.53
C GLU A 165 5.01 9.73 18.21
N ALA A 166 4.06 8.84 18.49
CA ALA A 166 4.12 7.46 18.02
C ALA A 166 4.31 7.46 16.49
N PRO A 167 5.05 6.49 15.91
CA PRO A 167 5.19 6.39 14.47
C PRO A 167 3.79 6.40 13.85
N ALA A 168 3.52 7.42 13.03
CA ALA A 168 2.23 7.61 12.40
C ALA A 168 1.93 6.40 11.51
N THR A 169 1.22 5.43 12.07
CA THR A 169 0.52 4.42 11.29
C THR A 169 -0.65 5.17 10.68
N ALA A 170 -0.44 5.72 9.49
CA ALA A 170 -1.51 6.31 8.72
C ALA A 170 -2.53 5.20 8.46
N ALA A 171 -3.59 5.15 9.27
CA ALA A 171 -4.77 4.37 8.94
C ALA A 171 -5.19 4.83 7.53
N PHE A 172 -5.26 3.88 6.59
CA PHE A 172 -5.74 4.19 5.26
C PHE A 172 -7.19 4.66 5.38
N VAL A 173 -7.39 5.97 5.22
CA VAL A 173 -8.71 6.57 5.09
C VAL A 173 -8.90 6.82 3.59
N PRO A 174 -9.83 6.11 2.93
CA PRO A 174 -10.16 6.41 1.54
C PRO A 174 -10.46 7.91 1.39
N SER A 175 -9.91 8.53 0.34
CA SER A 175 -10.18 9.95 0.05
C SER A 175 -11.63 10.22 -0.31
N GLU A 176 -12.33 9.19 -0.79
CA GLU A 176 -13.72 9.24 -1.21
C GLU A 176 -14.65 8.72 -0.11
N PRO A 177 -15.84 9.34 0.08
CA PRO A 177 -16.88 8.80 0.95
C PRO A 177 -17.40 7.45 0.41
N ALA A 178 -18.19 6.74 1.22
CA ALA A 178 -18.87 5.53 0.76
C ALA A 178 -19.66 5.82 -0.53
N ASN A 179 -19.49 4.95 -1.53
CA ASN A 179 -20.16 5.10 -2.83
C ASN A 179 -21.68 5.23 -2.63
N SER A 180 -22.25 6.31 -3.17
CA SER A 180 -23.69 6.47 -3.29
C SER A 180 -24.12 5.97 -4.67
N PRO A 181 -24.87 4.85 -4.77
CA PRO A 181 -25.23 4.29 -6.07
C PRO A 181 -26.08 5.30 -6.86
N MET A 182 -25.71 5.52 -8.11
CA MET A 182 -26.43 6.43 -9.02
C MET A 182 -27.21 5.64 -10.07
N GLY A 183 -28.42 6.09 -10.38
CA GLY A 183 -29.27 5.52 -11.43
C GLY A 183 -30.23 4.45 -10.94
N VAL A 184 -30.86 3.74 -11.89
CA VAL A 184 -31.84 2.69 -11.61
C VAL A 184 -31.13 1.33 -11.66
N ALA A 185 -31.28 0.54 -10.60
CA ALA A 185 -30.74 -0.81 -10.51
C ALA A 185 -31.24 -1.70 -11.66
N LYS A 186 -30.34 -2.49 -12.26
CA LYS A 186 -30.62 -3.41 -13.39
C LYS A 186 -30.02 -4.79 -13.14
N GLY A 187 -30.41 -5.76 -13.98
CA GLY A 187 -29.94 -7.14 -13.96
C GLY A 187 -30.98 -8.12 -13.42
N ILE A 188 -30.66 -9.41 -13.50
CA ILE A 188 -31.53 -10.52 -13.06
C ILE A 188 -31.90 -10.41 -11.57
N HIS A 189 -31.00 -9.83 -10.77
CA HIS A 189 -31.29 -9.32 -9.43
C HIS A 189 -30.89 -7.84 -9.42
N PRO A 190 -31.84 -6.89 -9.41
CA PRO A 190 -31.54 -5.47 -9.58
C PRO A 190 -30.46 -4.97 -8.61
N GLY A 191 -29.35 -4.49 -9.16
CA GLY A 191 -28.28 -3.86 -8.38
C GLY A 191 -27.30 -4.84 -7.73
N ARG A 192 -27.45 -6.15 -7.94
CA ARG A 192 -26.49 -7.14 -7.45
C ARG A 192 -25.19 -7.07 -8.24
N VAL A 193 -24.08 -6.95 -7.51
CA VAL A 193 -22.71 -7.09 -8.03
C VAL A 193 -22.05 -8.23 -7.26
N VAL A 194 -21.38 -9.13 -7.97
CA VAL A 194 -20.63 -10.22 -7.39
C VAL A 194 -19.16 -10.04 -7.73
N LEU A 195 -18.30 -10.10 -6.72
CA LEU A 195 -16.85 -10.11 -6.86
C LEU A 195 -16.33 -11.40 -6.25
N VAL A 196 -15.57 -12.15 -7.03
CA VAL A 196 -14.82 -13.32 -6.57
C VAL A 196 -13.34 -13.03 -6.77
N ARG A 197 -12.53 -13.39 -5.78
CA ARG A 197 -11.06 -13.28 -5.84
C ARG A 197 -10.45 -14.56 -5.30
N ASP A 198 -9.56 -15.15 -6.08
CA ASP A 198 -8.67 -16.21 -5.64
C ASP A 198 -7.20 -15.74 -5.79
N PRO A 199 -6.43 -15.62 -4.69
CA PRO A 199 -5.01 -15.30 -4.78
C PRO A 199 -4.17 -16.33 -5.55
N GLY A 200 -4.65 -17.58 -5.65
CA GLY A 200 -3.97 -18.65 -6.37
C GLY A 200 -4.23 -18.66 -7.88
N ALA A 201 -5.14 -17.82 -8.38
CA ALA A 201 -5.45 -17.75 -9.81
C ALA A 201 -4.30 -17.18 -10.67
N THR A 202 -3.35 -16.48 -10.05
CA THR A 202 -2.21 -15.88 -10.75
C THR A 202 -0.92 -16.10 -9.97
N SER A 203 0.13 -16.55 -10.65
CA SER A 203 1.44 -16.89 -10.05
C SER A 203 2.58 -15.95 -10.46
N TRP A 204 2.28 -14.87 -11.19
CA TRP A 204 3.29 -13.96 -11.71
C TRP A 204 4.15 -13.31 -10.61
N ASP A 205 5.47 -13.37 -10.79
CA ASP A 205 6.48 -12.90 -9.83
C ASP A 205 6.75 -11.38 -9.88
N GLY A 206 6.19 -10.69 -10.88
CA GLY A 206 6.43 -9.27 -11.12
C GLY A 206 7.65 -8.95 -11.98
N SER A 207 8.41 -9.96 -12.43
CA SER A 207 9.67 -9.78 -13.16
C SER A 207 9.83 -10.63 -14.42
N THR A 208 9.28 -11.84 -14.45
CA THR A 208 9.50 -12.83 -15.50
C THR A 208 8.26 -12.96 -16.37
N GLY A 209 8.40 -12.76 -17.68
CA GLY A 209 7.26 -12.79 -18.61
C GLY A 209 6.22 -11.71 -18.32
N ARG A 210 4.99 -11.92 -18.77
CA ARG A 210 3.86 -11.00 -18.56
C ARG A 210 2.82 -11.65 -17.65
N TRP A 211 2.18 -10.83 -16.83
CA TRP A 211 1.17 -11.31 -15.88
C TRP A 211 -0.05 -11.98 -16.54
N TRP A 212 -0.28 -11.74 -17.84
CA TRP A 212 -1.37 -12.31 -18.63
C TRP A 212 -0.95 -13.49 -19.51
N ASP A 213 0.29 -13.96 -19.40
CA ASP A 213 0.71 -15.17 -20.11
C ASP A 213 0.02 -16.40 -19.46
N ASP A 214 -0.31 -17.41 -20.27
CA ASP A 214 -1.04 -18.61 -19.83
C ASP A 214 -0.31 -19.34 -18.69
N ASP A 215 1.04 -19.38 -18.75
CA ASP A 215 1.90 -19.98 -17.72
C ASP A 215 1.75 -19.33 -16.33
N ASN A 216 1.26 -18.09 -16.28
CA ASN A 216 1.02 -17.34 -15.05
C ASN A 216 -0.42 -17.44 -14.53
N THR A 217 -1.30 -18.18 -15.22
CA THR A 217 -2.73 -18.29 -14.89
C THR A 217 -3.12 -19.73 -14.54
N ASP A 218 -3.69 -19.94 -13.36
CA ASP A 218 -4.29 -21.24 -13.00
C ASP A 218 -5.71 -21.31 -13.56
N GLN A 219 -5.87 -21.99 -14.70
CA GLN A 219 -7.16 -22.12 -15.38
C GLN A 219 -8.22 -22.81 -14.49
N GLY A 220 -7.84 -23.80 -13.68
CA GLY A 220 -8.78 -24.49 -12.79
C GLY A 220 -9.31 -23.57 -11.69
N ALA A 221 -8.45 -22.74 -11.11
CA ALA A 221 -8.86 -21.70 -10.18
C ALA A 221 -9.79 -20.68 -10.85
N VAL A 222 -9.46 -20.23 -12.07
CA VAL A 222 -10.29 -19.29 -12.84
C VAL A 222 -11.67 -19.89 -13.16
N ASP A 223 -11.76 -21.15 -13.56
CA ASP A 223 -13.02 -21.82 -13.86
C ASP A 223 -13.93 -21.86 -12.63
N VAL A 224 -13.37 -22.19 -11.46
CA VAL A 224 -14.10 -22.15 -10.17
C VAL A 224 -14.56 -20.72 -9.85
N MET A 225 -13.71 -19.72 -10.11
CA MET A 225 -14.09 -18.31 -9.91
C MET A 225 -15.26 -17.91 -10.81
N VAL A 226 -15.24 -18.28 -12.09
CA VAL A 226 -16.31 -17.99 -13.05
C VAL A 226 -17.61 -18.69 -12.64
N SER A 227 -17.55 -20.00 -12.37
CA SER A 227 -18.70 -20.80 -11.92
C SER A 227 -19.35 -20.21 -10.67
N LYS A 228 -18.55 -19.92 -9.64
CA LYS A 228 -19.04 -19.28 -8.40
C LYS A 228 -19.65 -17.90 -8.66
N THR A 229 -19.07 -17.13 -9.56
CA THR A 229 -19.56 -15.79 -9.91
C THR A 229 -20.95 -15.87 -10.54
N ILE A 230 -21.14 -16.72 -11.55
CA ILE A 230 -22.43 -16.82 -12.26
C ILE A 230 -23.53 -17.42 -11.39
N GLN A 231 -23.20 -18.43 -10.57
CA GLN A 231 -24.15 -19.05 -9.63
C GLN A 231 -24.59 -18.04 -8.55
N THR A 232 -23.65 -17.30 -7.96
CA THR A 232 -23.97 -16.27 -6.96
C THR A 232 -24.75 -15.11 -7.57
N LEU A 233 -24.39 -14.69 -8.79
CA LEU A 233 -25.06 -13.61 -9.49
C LEU A 233 -26.54 -13.94 -9.73
N THR A 234 -26.81 -15.15 -10.21
CA THR A 234 -28.17 -15.60 -10.59
C THR A 234 -28.96 -16.17 -9.40
N GLY A 235 -28.28 -16.62 -8.35
CA GLY A 235 -28.89 -17.34 -7.23
C GLY A 235 -29.26 -18.79 -7.58
N ARG A 236 -28.56 -19.39 -8.55
CA ARG A 236 -28.78 -20.78 -8.99
C ARG A 236 -27.67 -21.70 -8.48
N ALA A 237 -27.96 -23.00 -8.40
CA ALA A 237 -27.06 -23.99 -7.82
C ALA A 237 -26.10 -24.62 -8.83
N SER A 238 -26.30 -24.38 -10.13
CA SER A 238 -25.48 -24.94 -11.21
C SER A 238 -25.20 -23.91 -12.29
N ASP A 239 -24.13 -24.12 -13.06
CA ASP A 239 -23.77 -23.25 -14.18
C ASP A 239 -24.83 -23.29 -15.28
N ALA A 240 -25.39 -24.47 -15.57
CA ALA A 240 -26.44 -24.63 -16.58
C ALA A 240 -27.70 -23.82 -16.22
N ASP A 241 -28.19 -23.93 -14.99
CA ASP A 241 -29.35 -23.17 -14.52
C ASP A 241 -29.05 -21.67 -14.48
N SER A 242 -27.81 -21.29 -14.14
CA SER A 242 -27.37 -19.90 -14.14
C SER A 242 -27.44 -19.30 -15.54
N TRP A 243 -26.88 -20.00 -16.53
CA TRP A 243 -26.89 -19.55 -17.93
C TRP A 243 -28.30 -19.51 -18.50
N ASP A 244 -29.14 -20.53 -18.28
CA ASP A 244 -30.54 -20.52 -18.73
C ASP A 244 -31.31 -19.32 -18.16
N ALA A 245 -31.15 -19.04 -16.86
CA ALA A 245 -31.78 -17.91 -16.21
C ALA A 245 -31.31 -16.56 -16.78
N LEU A 246 -30.02 -16.42 -17.09
CA LEU A 246 -29.48 -15.22 -17.74
C LEU A 246 -30.05 -15.02 -19.14
N PHE A 247 -30.17 -16.09 -19.94
CA PHE A 247 -30.72 -16.00 -21.29
C PHE A 247 -32.20 -15.66 -21.29
N ARG A 248 -33.01 -16.32 -20.44
CA ARG A 248 -34.44 -15.99 -20.29
C ARG A 248 -34.65 -14.55 -19.89
N HIS A 249 -33.94 -14.10 -18.85
CA HIS A 249 -34.03 -12.72 -18.38
C HIS A 249 -33.60 -11.72 -19.47
N PHE A 250 -32.51 -12.00 -20.19
CA PHE A 250 -32.07 -11.15 -21.28
C PHE A 250 -33.10 -11.09 -22.43
N ASN A 251 -33.68 -12.23 -22.80
CA ASN A 251 -34.63 -12.34 -23.90
C ASN A 251 -35.97 -11.67 -23.56
N ASP A 252 -36.46 -11.84 -22.34
CA ASP A 252 -37.67 -11.16 -21.85
C ASP A 252 -37.51 -9.63 -21.89
N LEU A 253 -36.38 -9.12 -21.37
CA LEU A 253 -36.03 -7.69 -21.44
C LEU A 253 -35.93 -7.14 -22.87
N ARG A 254 -35.78 -7.99 -23.88
CA ARG A 254 -35.69 -7.61 -25.30
C ARG A 254 -36.97 -7.90 -26.07
N GLY A 255 -38.04 -8.29 -25.39
CA GLY A 255 -39.34 -8.60 -26.00
C GLY A 255 -39.33 -9.89 -26.81
N ARG A 256 -38.39 -10.81 -26.53
CA ARG A 256 -38.30 -12.13 -27.16
C ARG A 256 -38.96 -13.23 -26.32
N GLY A 257 -39.51 -12.87 -25.16
CA GLY A 257 -40.15 -13.76 -24.20
C GLY A 257 -39.16 -14.50 -23.30
N GLU A 258 -39.74 -15.29 -22.39
CA GLU A 258 -39.06 -16.08 -21.37
C GLU A 258 -38.41 -17.36 -21.94
N VAL A 259 -37.58 -17.22 -22.99
CA VAL A 259 -36.92 -18.34 -23.67
C VAL A 259 -35.43 -18.38 -23.37
N GLY A 260 -34.92 -19.57 -23.05
CA GLY A 260 -33.47 -19.81 -22.91
C GLY A 260 -32.76 -19.79 -24.26
N TYR A 261 -31.44 -20.00 -24.25
CA TYR A 261 -30.64 -20.10 -25.47
C TYR A 261 -31.20 -21.15 -26.44
N GLN A 262 -31.31 -20.79 -27.71
CA GLN A 262 -31.76 -21.68 -28.78
C GLN A 262 -30.66 -21.86 -29.83
N PRO A 263 -30.20 -23.08 -30.13
CA PRO A 263 -29.37 -23.31 -31.31
C PRO A 263 -30.07 -22.80 -32.58
N PRO A 264 -29.38 -22.09 -33.50
CA PRO A 264 -27.93 -21.85 -33.60
C PRO A 264 -27.49 -20.45 -33.12
N GLU A 265 -28.13 -19.90 -32.08
CA GLU A 265 -27.72 -18.60 -31.52
C GLU A 265 -26.22 -18.56 -31.16
N ARG A 266 -25.63 -17.37 -31.11
CA ARG A 266 -24.20 -17.20 -30.77
C ARG A 266 -24.07 -16.28 -29.57
N ILE A 267 -23.12 -16.57 -28.70
CA ILE A 267 -22.84 -15.77 -27.50
C ILE A 267 -21.70 -14.80 -27.82
N ALA A 268 -21.94 -13.51 -27.61
CA ALA A 268 -20.92 -12.47 -27.69
C ALA A 268 -20.42 -12.11 -26.29
N ILE A 269 -19.17 -12.41 -26.00
CA ILE A 269 -18.51 -12.06 -24.73
C ILE A 269 -17.75 -10.76 -24.95
N LYS A 270 -18.12 -9.71 -24.22
CA LYS A 270 -17.37 -8.44 -24.18
C LYS A 270 -16.52 -8.42 -22.92
N ILE A 271 -15.22 -8.52 -23.09
CA ILE A 271 -14.25 -8.37 -22.01
C ILE A 271 -14.02 -6.88 -21.79
N ASN A 272 -14.01 -6.44 -20.53
CA ASN A 272 -13.58 -5.10 -20.17
C ASN A 272 -12.09 -5.14 -19.84
N MET A 273 -11.25 -4.83 -20.82
CA MET A 273 -9.81 -4.66 -20.62
C MET A 273 -9.55 -3.17 -20.42
N ASN A 274 -8.95 -2.81 -19.29
CA ASN A 274 -8.64 -1.43 -18.92
C ASN A 274 -7.12 -1.22 -18.92
#